data_AF-A0A6H5G1Y8-F1
#
_entry.id   AF-A0A6H5G1Y8-F1
#
_cell.length_a   1.000
_cell.length_b   1.000
_cell.length_c   1.000
_cell.angle_alpha   90.00
_cell.angle_beta   90.00
_cell.angle_gamma   90.00
#
_symmetry.space_group_name_H-M   'P 1'
#
loop_
_entity.id
_entity.type
_entity.pdbx_description
1 polymer ?
#
loop_
_entity_poly.entity_id
_entity_poly.type
_entity_poly.pdbx_seq_one_letter_code
_entity_poly.pdbx_strand_id
1 'polypeptide(L)'
;MKILYSQIKEKLHVAKEKVIEEKNKDREDLPAIPPEIYVKTVQKQSKTKPKYNKEIIKTVDHELKTAQIIPRHHNTKEKIHLSNIRRPKKFSESVINAWDDTLDCSEVLTKKFGLNITREDLLTLRESNWLNDKIINFYMELIDQRSRQNHKLPTTFSFNTFLYVSLKAGGYSRVKNYTRKTDLFEKDIIFIPIFKAAHWRLITIYIKLQKIEYLDSLGKDGTDILEDIKNYLTEEHNHKKGTPLDTTNWKFTQRTDIPLQQNNDDCGVFVCQYAKSLGSSEEIQIKHSQIPE
;
A
#
# COMPACT_ATOMS: atom_id res chain seq x y z
N MET A 1 23.49 -19.90 -51.18
CA MET A 1 23.78 -19.85 -49.73
C MET A 1 23.18 -18.61 -49.04
N LYS A 2 23.45 -17.37 -49.51
CA LYS A 2 22.91 -16.12 -48.90
C LYS A 2 21.36 -16.02 -48.89
N ILE A 3 20.70 -16.44 -49.97
CA ILE A 3 19.23 -16.42 -50.07
C ILE A 3 18.58 -17.38 -49.07
N LEU A 4 19.08 -18.62 -49.01
CA LEU A 4 18.59 -19.63 -48.06
C LEU A 4 18.82 -19.20 -46.60
N TYR A 5 19.98 -18.60 -46.29
CA TYR A 5 20.27 -18.03 -44.97
C TYR A 5 19.29 -16.90 -44.61
N SER A 6 18.99 -16.01 -45.56
CA SER A 6 18.01 -14.93 -45.38
C SER A 6 16.62 -15.49 -45.05
N GLN A 7 16.14 -16.46 -45.82
CA GLN A 7 14.83 -17.10 -45.63
C GLN A 7 14.71 -17.82 -44.30
N ILE A 8 15.78 -18.53 -43.88
CA ILE A 8 15.81 -19.19 -42.57
C ILE A 8 15.80 -18.16 -41.44
N LYS A 9 16.59 -17.08 -41.57
CA LYS A 9 16.64 -16.00 -40.56
C LYS A 9 15.29 -15.31 -40.41
N GLU A 10 14.59 -15.07 -41.51
CA GLU A 10 13.26 -14.47 -41.53
C GLU A 10 12.22 -15.40 -40.87
N LYS A 11 12.16 -16.68 -41.25
CA LYS A 11 11.26 -17.65 -40.60
C LYS A 11 11.51 -17.78 -39.10
N LEU A 12 12.78 -17.76 -38.69
CA LEU A 12 13.19 -17.84 -37.29
C LEU A 12 12.83 -16.56 -36.52
N HIS A 13 12.88 -15.40 -37.18
CA HIS A 13 12.38 -14.13 -36.64
C HIS A 13 10.86 -14.17 -36.42
N VAL A 14 10.09 -14.59 -37.43
CA VAL A 14 8.63 -14.72 -37.34
C VAL A 14 8.21 -15.67 -36.21
N ALA A 15 8.88 -16.83 -36.09
CA ALA A 15 8.61 -17.78 -35.00
C ALA A 15 8.92 -17.19 -33.61
N LYS A 16 10.00 -16.41 -33.49
CA LYS A 16 10.33 -15.70 -32.24
C LYS A 16 9.28 -14.65 -31.89
N GLU A 17 8.83 -13.86 -32.85
CA GLU A 17 7.79 -12.84 -32.62
C GLU A 17 6.49 -13.48 -32.16
N LYS A 18 6.04 -14.58 -32.77
CA LYS A 18 4.84 -15.32 -32.31
C LYS A 18 4.94 -15.78 -30.86
N VAL A 19 6.07 -16.38 -30.47
CA VAL A 19 6.30 -16.83 -29.08
C VAL A 19 6.33 -15.63 -28.10
N ILE A 20 6.83 -14.48 -28.55
CA ILE A 20 6.86 -13.25 -27.77
C ILE A 20 5.44 -12.68 -27.63
N GLU A 21 4.65 -12.64 -28.72
CA GLU A 21 3.26 -12.17 -28.73
C GLU A 21 2.39 -13.05 -27.82
N GLU A 22 2.47 -14.38 -27.94
CA GLU A 22 1.73 -15.31 -27.07
C GLU A 22 2.06 -15.11 -25.58
N LYS A 23 3.35 -14.94 -25.25
CA LYS A 23 3.79 -14.65 -23.86
C LYS A 23 3.27 -13.30 -23.35
N ASN A 24 2.97 -12.36 -24.25
CA ASN A 24 2.53 -11.02 -23.93
C ASN A 24 1.03 -10.78 -24.17
N LYS A 25 0.25 -11.81 -24.48
CA LYS A 25 -1.18 -11.67 -24.81
C LYS A 25 -1.99 -10.96 -23.73
N ASP A 26 -1.71 -11.26 -22.45
CA ASP A 26 -2.37 -10.67 -21.27
C ASP A 26 -1.59 -9.49 -20.67
N ARG A 27 -0.65 -8.93 -21.42
CA ARG A 27 0.22 -7.83 -21.00
C ARG A 27 -0.13 -6.58 -21.78
N GLU A 28 -0.01 -5.42 -21.15
CA GLU A 28 -0.21 -4.14 -21.85
C GLU A 28 0.81 -4.01 -22.97
N ASP A 29 0.47 -3.25 -24.01
CA ASP A 29 1.49 -2.80 -24.94
C ASP A 29 2.48 -1.91 -24.20
N LEU A 30 3.74 -1.91 -24.63
CA LEU A 30 4.76 -1.09 -23.98
C LEU A 30 4.27 0.36 -24.04
N PRO A 31 3.96 1.03 -22.89
CA PRO A 31 3.86 2.49 -22.92
C PRO A 31 5.21 3.04 -23.39
N ALA A 32 5.22 4.29 -23.88
CA ALA A 32 6.47 5.00 -24.22
C ALA A 32 7.53 4.67 -23.15
N ILE A 33 8.58 3.97 -23.57
CA ILE A 33 9.34 3.12 -22.66
C ILE A 33 9.91 4.00 -21.53
N PRO A 34 9.48 3.79 -20.27
CA PRO A 34 9.89 4.66 -19.19
C PRO A 34 11.41 4.54 -18.99
N PRO A 35 12.07 5.60 -18.48
CA PRO A 35 13.52 5.59 -18.28
C PRO A 35 13.97 4.47 -17.35
N GLU A 36 13.11 4.00 -16.43
CA GLU A 36 13.37 2.85 -15.57
C GLU A 36 12.51 1.65 -15.94
N ILE A 37 13.14 0.49 -16.13
CA ILE A 37 12.44 -0.75 -16.50
C ILE A 37 12.96 -1.98 -15.75
N TYR A 38 12.11 -2.98 -15.58
CA TYR A 38 12.52 -4.30 -15.10
C TYR A 38 12.81 -5.24 -16.26
N VAL A 39 14.07 -5.67 -16.39
CA VAL A 39 14.54 -6.46 -17.54
C VAL A 39 15.16 -7.76 -17.07
N LYS A 40 14.89 -8.83 -17.82
CA LYS A 40 15.67 -10.06 -17.71
C LYS A 40 17.08 -9.83 -18.25
N THR A 41 18.03 -9.57 -17.35
CA THR A 41 19.41 -9.27 -17.72
C THR A 41 20.14 -10.51 -18.21
N VAL A 42 20.98 -10.32 -19.22
CA VAL A 42 21.88 -11.35 -19.75
C VAL A 42 23.30 -10.95 -19.40
N GLN A 43 24.07 -11.84 -18.81
CA GLN A 43 25.46 -11.55 -18.43
C GLN A 43 26.43 -11.81 -19.59
N LYS A 44 27.57 -11.11 -19.59
CA LYS A 44 28.68 -11.27 -20.54
C LYS A 44 29.35 -12.64 -20.33
N GLN A 45 29.48 -13.09 -19.07
CA GLN A 45 29.98 -14.42 -18.71
C GLN A 45 28.83 -15.36 -18.27
N SER A 46 28.79 -16.60 -18.76
CA SER A 46 27.64 -17.52 -18.58
C SER A 46 27.57 -18.23 -17.23
N LYS A 47 28.21 -17.69 -16.18
CA LYS A 47 28.32 -18.37 -14.88
C LYS A 47 27.05 -18.27 -14.01
N THR A 48 26.07 -17.44 -14.39
CA THR A 48 24.90 -17.17 -13.56
C THR A 48 23.60 -17.12 -14.34
N LYS A 49 22.52 -17.64 -13.74
CA LYS A 49 21.18 -17.63 -14.33
C LYS A 49 20.69 -16.19 -14.53
N PRO A 50 20.01 -15.88 -15.65
CA PRO A 50 19.46 -14.56 -15.91
C PRO A 50 18.37 -14.21 -14.88
N LYS A 51 18.41 -12.97 -14.36
CA LYS A 51 17.46 -12.46 -13.35
C LYS A 51 16.79 -11.19 -13.86
N TYR A 52 15.60 -10.90 -13.33
CA TYR A 52 14.95 -9.60 -13.58
C TYR A 52 15.55 -8.56 -12.64
N ASN A 53 16.14 -7.52 -13.22
CA ASN A 53 16.71 -6.39 -12.47
C ASN A 53 16.08 -5.08 -12.94
N LYS A 54 16.03 -4.09 -12.05
CA LYS A 54 15.68 -2.71 -12.40
C LYS A 54 16.89 -2.05 -13.07
N GLU A 55 16.73 -1.61 -14.30
CA GLU A 55 17.77 -0.99 -15.13
C GLU A 55 17.24 0.30 -15.76
N ILE A 56 18.14 1.20 -16.17
CA ILE A 56 17.79 2.46 -16.83
C ILE A 56 18.01 2.32 -18.32
N ILE A 57 17.06 2.77 -19.15
CA ILE A 57 17.23 2.84 -20.60
C ILE A 57 17.96 4.12 -20.99
N LYS A 58 18.96 3.96 -21.85
CA LYS A 58 19.70 5.04 -22.47
C LYS A 58 19.11 5.42 -23.83
N THR A 59 18.87 4.42 -24.68
CA THR A 59 18.31 4.61 -26.03
C THR A 59 17.47 3.42 -26.44
N VAL A 60 16.48 3.66 -27.30
CA VAL A 60 15.61 2.64 -27.89
C VAL A 60 15.76 2.68 -29.40
N ASP A 61 15.88 1.50 -29.99
CA ASP A 61 15.84 1.27 -31.42
C ASP A 61 14.54 0.52 -31.75
N HIS A 62 13.57 1.25 -32.28
CA HIS A 62 12.23 0.74 -32.60
C HIS A 62 12.23 -0.17 -33.83
N GLU A 63 13.15 0.01 -34.78
CA GLU A 63 13.27 -0.83 -35.97
C GLU A 63 13.80 -2.22 -35.62
N LEU A 64 14.84 -2.27 -34.78
CA LEU A 64 15.46 -3.52 -34.34
C LEU A 64 14.84 -4.10 -33.06
N LYS A 65 13.79 -3.47 -32.52
CA LYS A 65 13.13 -3.84 -31.25
C LYS A 65 14.15 -4.05 -30.11
N THR A 66 15.17 -3.19 -30.03
CA THR A 66 16.23 -3.30 -29.02
C THR A 66 16.37 -2.03 -28.20
N ALA A 67 16.94 -2.13 -27.00
CA ALA A 67 17.27 -0.99 -26.16
C ALA A 67 18.69 -1.12 -25.61
N GLN A 68 19.35 0.01 -25.40
CA GLN A 68 20.58 0.10 -24.61
C GLN A 68 20.21 0.45 -23.17
N ILE A 69 20.67 -0.36 -22.22
CA ILE A 69 20.54 -0.11 -20.79
C ILE A 69 21.85 0.37 -20.19
N ILE A 70 21.77 1.08 -19.06
CA ILE A 70 22.90 1.42 -18.19
C ILE A 70 22.99 0.32 -17.13
N PRO A 71 23.83 -0.71 -17.31
CA PRO A 71 23.89 -1.83 -16.39
C PRO A 71 24.48 -1.39 -15.05
N ARG A 72 23.82 -1.77 -13.96
CA ARG A 72 24.38 -1.58 -12.60
C ARG A 72 25.63 -2.41 -12.33
N HIS A 73 25.84 -3.49 -13.11
CA HIS A 73 26.93 -4.43 -12.92
C HIS A 73 27.73 -4.59 -14.23
N HIS A 74 29.06 -4.48 -14.17
CA HIS A 74 29.95 -4.51 -15.35
C HIS A 74 29.80 -5.77 -16.22
N ASN A 75 29.41 -6.89 -15.61
CA ASN A 75 29.15 -8.17 -16.29
C ASN A 75 27.77 -8.26 -16.97
N THR A 76 26.90 -7.25 -16.89
CA THR A 76 25.60 -7.25 -17.58
C THR A 76 25.75 -6.74 -19.01
N LYS A 77 25.07 -7.36 -19.98
CA LYS A 77 25.03 -6.88 -21.37
C LYS A 77 24.20 -5.61 -21.47
N GLU A 78 24.74 -4.61 -22.15
CA GLU A 78 24.10 -3.30 -22.34
C GLU A 78 22.98 -3.33 -23.37
N LYS A 79 23.07 -4.18 -24.40
CA LYS A 79 22.01 -4.31 -25.41
C LYS A 79 21.03 -5.40 -25.02
N ILE A 80 19.74 -5.04 -24.98
CA ILE A 80 18.63 -5.94 -24.69
C ILE A 80 17.60 -5.90 -25.82
N HIS A 81 16.85 -6.99 -25.98
CA HIS A 81 15.66 -6.99 -26.82
C HIS A 81 14.46 -6.49 -26.01
N LEU A 82 13.54 -5.73 -26.61
CA LEU A 82 12.36 -5.18 -25.94
C LEU A 82 11.45 -6.27 -25.35
N SER A 83 11.50 -7.50 -25.87
CA SER A 83 10.78 -8.65 -25.30
C SER A 83 11.27 -9.08 -23.90
N ASN A 84 12.48 -8.67 -23.49
CA ASN A 84 13.02 -8.99 -22.17
C ASN A 84 12.55 -8.00 -21.09
N ILE A 85 11.87 -6.93 -21.50
CA ILE A 85 11.23 -5.97 -20.60
C ILE A 85 9.97 -6.61 -20.03
N ARG A 86 9.86 -6.62 -18.70
CA ARG A 86 8.66 -7.09 -18.01
C ARG A 86 7.54 -6.08 -18.21
N ARG A 87 6.46 -6.49 -18.88
CA ARG A 87 5.27 -5.68 -19.11
C ARG A 87 4.27 -5.76 -17.93
N PRO A 88 3.55 -4.68 -17.60
CA PRO A 88 2.39 -4.75 -16.71
C PRO A 88 1.37 -5.77 -17.24
N LYS A 89 0.59 -6.40 -16.35
CA LYS A 89 -0.57 -7.18 -16.80
C LYS A 89 -1.61 -6.17 -17.30
N LYS A 90 -2.31 -6.47 -18.41
CA LYS A 90 -3.54 -5.72 -18.75
C LYS A 90 -4.44 -5.75 -17.52
N PHE A 91 -4.97 -4.59 -17.14
CA PHE A 91 -6.06 -4.57 -16.17
C PHE A 91 -7.15 -5.50 -16.68
N SER A 92 -7.63 -6.40 -15.82
CA SER A 92 -8.79 -7.20 -16.17
C SER A 92 -9.98 -6.27 -16.39
N GLU A 93 -10.91 -6.66 -17.24
CA GLU A 93 -12.18 -5.95 -17.44
C GLU A 93 -12.87 -5.65 -16.11
N SER A 94 -12.75 -6.56 -15.13
CA SER A 94 -13.24 -6.34 -13.77
C SER A 94 -12.62 -5.14 -13.05
N VAL A 95 -11.34 -4.81 -13.30
CA VAL A 95 -10.68 -3.64 -12.70
C VAL A 95 -11.11 -2.37 -13.43
N ILE A 96 -11.25 -2.41 -14.76
CA ILE A 96 -11.76 -1.27 -15.52
C ILE A 96 -13.19 -0.94 -15.06
N ASN A 97 -14.07 -1.95 -15.04
CA ASN A 97 -15.44 -1.82 -14.58
C ASN A 97 -15.52 -1.40 -13.12
N ALA A 98 -14.54 -1.76 -12.27
CA ALA A 98 -14.48 -1.31 -10.87
C ALA A 98 -14.48 0.24 -10.74
N TRP A 99 -13.88 0.93 -11.72
CA TRP A 99 -13.75 2.39 -11.74
C TRP A 99 -14.81 3.10 -12.57
N ASP A 100 -15.71 2.39 -13.24
CA ASP A 100 -16.75 2.97 -14.10
C ASP A 100 -17.96 3.41 -13.26
N ASP A 101 -18.17 4.72 -13.12
CA ASP A 101 -19.26 5.34 -12.36
C ASP A 101 -20.61 5.36 -13.09
N THR A 102 -20.65 4.87 -14.34
CA THR A 102 -21.91 4.67 -15.07
C THR A 102 -22.60 3.34 -14.72
N LEU A 103 -21.85 2.42 -14.10
CA LEU A 103 -22.35 1.12 -13.64
C LEU A 103 -22.98 1.22 -12.24
N ASP A 104 -23.67 0.14 -11.82
CA ASP A 104 -24.36 0.07 -10.53
C ASP A 104 -23.40 0.37 -9.35
N CYS A 105 -23.64 1.47 -8.64
CA CYS A 105 -22.85 1.92 -7.51
C CYS A 105 -22.94 0.97 -6.30
N SER A 106 -24.01 0.20 -6.19
CA SER A 106 -24.25 -0.76 -5.10
C SER A 106 -23.62 -2.13 -5.36
N GLU A 107 -23.06 -2.34 -6.55
CA GLU A 107 -22.39 -3.60 -6.90
C GLU A 107 -21.23 -3.88 -5.94
N VAL A 108 -21.23 -5.06 -5.32
CA VAL A 108 -20.15 -5.49 -4.42
C VAL A 108 -18.99 -6.03 -5.24
N LEU A 109 -17.90 -5.26 -5.30
CA LEU A 109 -16.70 -5.58 -6.07
C LEU A 109 -15.76 -6.55 -5.33
N THR A 110 -15.74 -6.48 -3.99
CA THR A 110 -14.96 -7.43 -3.19
C THR A 110 -15.58 -7.67 -1.82
N LYS A 111 -15.44 -8.92 -1.34
CA LYS A 111 -15.89 -9.36 -0.01
C LYS A 111 -14.70 -9.94 0.73
N LYS A 112 -14.22 -9.26 1.76
CA LYS A 112 -13.06 -9.70 2.57
C LYS A 112 -13.10 -9.09 3.95
N PHE A 113 -12.54 -9.79 4.94
CA PHE A 113 -12.48 -9.33 6.34
C PHE A 113 -13.87 -9.08 6.97
N GLY A 114 -14.93 -9.67 6.40
CA GLY A 114 -16.31 -9.38 6.78
C GLY A 114 -16.85 -8.05 6.25
N LEU A 115 -16.10 -7.36 5.39
CA LEU A 115 -16.49 -6.13 4.71
C LEU A 115 -16.89 -6.43 3.26
N ASN A 116 -17.94 -5.74 2.80
CA ASN A 116 -18.34 -5.70 1.41
C ASN A 116 -17.97 -4.31 0.88
N ILE A 117 -17.05 -4.25 -0.08
CA ILE A 117 -16.68 -3.00 -0.75
C ILE A 117 -17.51 -2.91 -2.02
N THR A 118 -18.35 -1.89 -2.07
CA THR A 118 -19.13 -1.57 -3.26
C THR A 118 -18.32 -0.70 -4.22
N ARG A 119 -18.88 -0.51 -5.42
CA ARG A 119 -18.38 0.48 -6.36
C ARG A 119 -18.39 1.89 -5.79
N GLU A 120 -19.48 2.31 -5.17
CA GLU A 120 -19.57 3.60 -4.49
C GLU A 120 -18.43 3.80 -3.48
N ASP A 121 -18.14 2.78 -2.67
CA ASP A 121 -17.03 2.82 -1.73
C ASP A 121 -15.70 3.02 -2.45
N LEU A 122 -15.44 2.25 -3.51
CA LEU A 122 -14.19 2.32 -4.27
C LEU A 122 -14.02 3.68 -4.98
N LEU A 123 -15.11 4.26 -5.48
CA LEU A 123 -15.09 5.55 -6.16
C LEU A 123 -14.71 6.72 -5.23
N THR A 124 -14.75 6.53 -3.91
CA THR A 124 -14.19 7.51 -2.95
C THR A 124 -12.67 7.66 -3.06
N LEU A 125 -11.97 6.71 -3.70
CA LEU A 125 -10.54 6.81 -4.02
C LEU A 125 -10.23 7.68 -5.25
N ARG A 126 -11.24 8.16 -5.97
CA ARG A 126 -11.01 9.13 -7.05
C ARG A 126 -10.50 10.45 -6.48
N GLU A 127 -9.82 11.20 -7.34
CA GLU A 127 -9.34 12.55 -7.10
C GLU A 127 -10.42 13.43 -6.45
N SER A 128 -10.00 14.29 -5.52
CA SER A 128 -10.85 15.24 -4.80
C SER A 128 -12.00 14.67 -3.94
N ASN A 129 -12.10 13.35 -3.78
CA ASN A 129 -13.10 12.71 -2.92
C ASN A 129 -12.57 12.42 -1.52
N TRP A 130 -13.46 12.47 -0.53
CA TRP A 130 -13.13 12.04 0.83
C TRP A 130 -13.26 10.53 0.95
N LEU A 131 -12.21 9.87 1.44
CA LEU A 131 -12.29 8.45 1.75
C LEU A 131 -13.37 8.19 2.80
N ASN A 132 -14.22 7.21 2.52
CA ASN A 132 -15.20 6.76 3.49
C ASN A 132 -14.60 5.77 4.51
N ASP A 133 -15.38 5.47 5.53
CA ASP A 133 -15.00 4.59 6.62
C ASP A 133 -14.72 3.15 6.14
N LYS A 134 -15.48 2.62 5.18
CA LYS A 134 -15.27 1.26 4.67
C LYS A 134 -13.93 1.10 3.97
N ILE A 135 -13.51 2.08 3.16
CA ILE A 135 -12.21 2.05 2.50
C ILE A 135 -11.08 2.08 3.54
N ILE A 136 -11.17 2.97 4.54
CA ILE A 136 -10.16 3.04 5.61
C ILE A 136 -10.13 1.72 6.41
N ASN A 137 -11.29 1.20 6.83
CA ASN A 137 -11.39 -0.07 7.55
C ASN A 137 -10.79 -1.24 6.74
N PHE A 138 -11.09 -1.33 5.45
CA PHE A 138 -10.55 -2.36 4.58
C PHE A 138 -9.04 -2.25 4.43
N TYR A 139 -8.52 -1.03 4.30
CA TYR A 139 -7.10 -0.78 4.19
C TYR A 139 -6.35 -1.14 5.48
N MET A 140 -6.91 -0.80 6.64
CA MET A 140 -6.37 -1.19 7.94
C MET A 140 -6.29 -2.72 8.10
N GLU A 141 -7.31 -3.46 7.64
CA GLU A 141 -7.28 -4.93 7.62
C GLU A 141 -6.23 -5.50 6.64
N LEU A 142 -5.94 -4.81 5.54
CA LEU A 142 -4.83 -5.18 4.65
C LEU A 142 -3.46 -5.01 5.34
N ILE A 143 -3.27 -3.96 6.14
CA ILE A 143 -2.05 -3.77 6.95
C ILE A 143 -1.90 -4.93 7.92
N ASP A 144 -2.96 -5.25 8.65
CA ASP A 144 -2.97 -6.34 9.62
C ASP A 144 -2.76 -7.72 8.97
N GLN A 145 -3.35 -7.94 7.79
CA GLN A 145 -3.10 -9.17 7.02
C GLN A 145 -1.63 -9.26 6.61
N ARG A 146 -1.04 -8.17 6.13
CA ARG A 146 0.37 -8.13 5.73
C ARG A 146 1.29 -8.43 6.92
N SER A 147 0.99 -7.88 8.08
CA SER A 147 1.70 -8.19 9.34
C SER A 147 1.64 -9.68 9.67
N ARG A 148 0.44 -10.30 9.63
CA ARG A 148 0.26 -11.74 9.86
C ARG A 148 1.01 -12.63 8.86
N GLN A 149 1.16 -12.18 7.62
CA GLN A 149 1.80 -12.95 6.54
C GLN A 149 3.33 -12.81 6.52
N ASN A 150 3.90 -11.80 7.19
CA ASN A 150 5.32 -11.53 7.18
C ASN A 150 5.86 -11.37 8.61
N HIS A 151 6.40 -12.45 9.16
CA HIS A 151 7.01 -12.51 10.50
C HIS A 151 8.21 -11.56 10.72
N LYS A 152 8.72 -10.90 9.67
CA LYS A 152 9.75 -9.86 9.81
C LYS A 152 9.19 -8.49 10.16
N LEU A 153 7.88 -8.30 10.00
CA LEU A 153 7.18 -7.06 10.32
C LEU A 153 6.65 -7.11 11.76
N PRO A 154 6.45 -5.94 12.40
CA PRO A 154 5.77 -5.88 13.69
C PRO A 154 4.36 -6.47 13.59
N THR A 155 3.93 -7.13 14.65
CA THR A 155 2.55 -7.59 14.81
C THR A 155 1.62 -6.40 14.99
N THR A 156 0.65 -6.24 14.11
CA THR A 156 -0.30 -5.12 14.15
C THR A 156 -1.70 -5.56 14.53
N PHE A 157 -2.45 -4.63 15.12
CA PHE A 157 -3.90 -4.71 15.25
C PHE A 157 -4.50 -3.34 14.95
N SER A 158 -5.46 -3.29 14.05
CA SER A 158 -6.13 -2.06 13.67
C SER A 158 -7.57 -2.10 14.12
N PHE A 159 -8.01 -1.07 14.84
CA PHE A 159 -9.41 -0.90 15.16
C PHE A 159 -10.20 -0.42 13.95
N ASN A 160 -11.49 -0.73 13.93
CA ASN A 160 -12.39 -0.06 13.01
C ASN A 160 -12.54 1.43 13.36
N THR A 161 -12.95 2.22 12.38
CA THR A 161 -13.16 3.67 12.45
C THR A 161 -14.21 4.10 13.49
N PHE A 162 -15.02 3.17 14.00
CA PHE A 162 -16.11 3.46 14.94
C PHE A 162 -15.72 3.36 16.41
N LEU A 163 -14.50 2.89 16.74
CA LEU A 163 -14.06 2.76 18.13
C LEU A 163 -14.20 4.07 18.89
N TYR A 164 -13.56 5.14 18.38
CA TYR A 164 -13.49 6.41 19.10
C TYR A 164 -14.87 7.08 19.24
N VAL A 165 -15.69 7.04 18.18
CA VAL A 165 -17.06 7.56 18.23
C VAL A 165 -17.89 6.80 19.28
N SER A 166 -17.75 5.48 19.34
CA SER A 166 -18.47 4.65 20.32
C SER A 166 -17.99 4.88 21.74
N LEU A 167 -16.68 5.09 21.93
CA LEU A 167 -16.08 5.44 23.21
C LEU A 167 -16.60 6.79 23.70
N LYS A 168 -16.60 7.84 22.87
CA LYS A 168 -17.13 9.16 23.26
C LYS A 168 -18.62 9.13 23.58
N ALA A 169 -19.39 8.25 22.93
CA ALA A 169 -20.83 8.19 23.10
C ALA A 169 -21.31 7.40 24.34
N GLY A 170 -20.46 6.58 24.97
CA GLY A 170 -20.88 5.78 26.13
C GLY A 170 -19.76 5.17 26.98
N GLY A 171 -18.55 5.69 26.86
CA GLY A 171 -17.36 5.24 27.58
C GLY A 171 -16.98 3.80 27.25
N TYR A 172 -16.12 3.23 28.10
CA TYR A 172 -15.57 1.88 27.92
C TYR A 172 -16.66 0.80 27.78
N SER A 173 -17.81 0.98 28.45
CA SER A 173 -18.92 0.02 28.43
C SER A 173 -19.39 -0.34 27.01
N ARG A 174 -19.35 0.62 26.06
CA ARG A 174 -19.73 0.41 24.65
C ARG A 174 -18.68 -0.32 23.84
N VAL A 175 -17.40 -0.17 24.22
CA VAL A 175 -16.27 -0.65 23.42
C VAL A 175 -15.56 -1.87 24.00
N LYS A 176 -15.89 -2.29 25.23
CA LYS A 176 -15.27 -3.43 25.94
C LYS A 176 -15.22 -4.77 25.17
N ASN A 177 -16.10 -4.92 24.18
CA ASN A 177 -16.21 -6.14 23.36
C ASN A 177 -15.49 -6.03 22.00
N TYR A 178 -14.97 -4.86 21.62
CA TYR A 178 -14.26 -4.67 20.34
C TYR A 178 -13.03 -5.58 20.23
N THR A 179 -12.43 -5.92 21.37
CA THR A 179 -11.24 -6.76 21.53
C THR A 179 -11.57 -8.16 22.07
N ARG A 180 -12.82 -8.64 21.94
CA ARG A 180 -13.22 -9.94 22.52
C ARG A 180 -12.34 -11.11 22.05
N LYS A 181 -11.82 -11.05 20.83
CA LYS A 181 -11.02 -12.11 20.20
C LYS A 181 -9.52 -11.78 20.10
N THR A 182 -9.09 -10.66 20.65
CA THR A 182 -7.72 -10.15 20.47
C THR A 182 -7.21 -9.56 21.76
N ASP A 183 -6.03 -10.02 22.19
CA ASP A 183 -5.27 -9.33 23.23
C ASP A 183 -4.45 -8.20 22.59
N LEU A 184 -4.77 -6.96 22.95
CA LEU A 184 -4.03 -5.78 22.48
C LEU A 184 -2.59 -5.77 22.99
N PHE A 185 -2.36 -6.27 24.21
CA PHE A 185 -1.08 -6.17 24.90
C PHE A 185 -0.04 -7.17 24.39
N GLU A 186 -0.46 -8.09 23.51
CA GLU A 186 0.44 -9.00 22.78
C GLU A 186 0.90 -8.42 21.42
N LYS A 187 0.37 -7.25 21.01
CA LYS A 187 0.71 -6.62 19.73
C LYS A 187 1.90 -5.70 19.87
N ASP A 188 2.67 -5.57 18.79
CA ASP A 188 3.75 -4.58 18.72
C ASP A 188 3.18 -3.17 18.49
N ILE A 189 2.24 -3.06 17.56
CA ILE A 189 1.65 -1.79 17.12
C ILE A 189 0.12 -1.91 17.04
N ILE A 190 -0.58 -0.90 17.53
CA ILE A 190 -2.03 -0.78 17.39
C ILE A 190 -2.35 0.51 16.64
N PHE A 191 -3.22 0.43 15.65
CA PHE A 191 -3.72 1.57 14.89
C PHE A 191 -5.17 1.86 15.26
N ILE A 192 -5.49 3.12 15.52
CA ILE A 192 -6.86 3.58 15.76
C ILE A 192 -7.13 4.76 14.81
N PRO A 193 -7.85 4.52 13.70
CA PRO A 193 -8.36 5.60 12.87
C PRO A 193 -9.40 6.42 13.64
N ILE A 194 -9.26 7.74 13.63
CA ILE A 194 -10.14 8.67 14.34
C ILE A 194 -10.84 9.57 13.31
N PHE A 195 -12.17 9.53 13.31
CA PHE A 195 -12.98 10.53 12.61
C PHE A 195 -13.61 11.48 13.63
N LYS A 196 -13.24 12.76 13.56
CA LYS A 196 -13.81 13.81 14.42
C LYS A 196 -13.84 15.13 13.66
N ALA A 197 -14.99 15.81 13.66
CA ALA A 197 -15.17 17.11 13.01
C ALA A 197 -14.69 17.10 11.54
N ALA A 198 -15.23 16.17 10.74
CA ALA A 198 -14.98 16.05 9.30
C ALA A 198 -13.49 15.94 8.91
N HIS A 199 -12.68 15.26 9.74
CA HIS A 199 -11.25 15.08 9.50
C HIS A 199 -10.76 13.73 10.05
N TRP A 200 -9.99 13.02 9.22
CA TRP A 200 -9.37 11.74 9.57
C TRP A 200 -8.00 11.94 10.23
N ARG A 201 -7.77 11.21 11.32
CA ARG A 201 -6.50 11.19 12.07
C ARG A 201 -6.14 9.77 12.44
N LEU A 202 -4.90 9.57 12.86
CA LEU A 202 -4.42 8.28 13.31
C LEU A 202 -3.81 8.37 14.70
N ILE A 203 -4.27 7.51 15.60
CA ILE A 203 -3.53 7.17 16.81
C ILE A 203 -2.74 5.89 16.55
N THR A 204 -1.46 5.89 16.93
CA THR A 204 -0.59 4.72 16.91
C THR A 204 -0.10 4.42 18.32
N ILE A 205 -0.30 3.19 18.79
CA ILE A 205 0.16 2.75 20.11
C ILE A 205 1.26 1.71 19.91
N TYR A 206 2.40 1.92 20.54
CA TYR A 206 3.52 0.97 20.59
C TYR A 206 3.59 0.37 21.99
N ILE A 207 3.11 -0.86 22.15
CA ILE A 207 2.99 -1.50 23.47
C ILE A 207 4.36 -1.69 24.12
N LYS A 208 5.32 -2.26 23.38
CA LYS A 208 6.69 -2.51 23.89
C LYS A 208 7.47 -1.23 24.19
N LEU A 209 7.19 -0.15 23.46
CA LEU A 209 7.84 1.14 23.66
C LEU A 209 7.08 2.03 24.66
N GLN A 210 5.93 1.56 25.18
CA GLN A 210 5.06 2.32 26.07
C GLN A 210 4.80 3.73 25.53
N LYS A 211 4.38 3.81 24.26
CA LYS A 211 4.25 5.09 23.54
C LYS A 211 2.93 5.17 22.78
N ILE A 212 2.24 6.30 22.91
CA ILE A 212 1.06 6.66 22.10
C ILE A 212 1.42 7.88 21.28
N GLU A 213 1.26 7.77 19.97
CA GLU A 213 1.48 8.84 19.01
C GLU A 213 0.17 9.27 18.36
N TYR A 214 -0.04 10.58 18.28
CA TYR A 214 -1.10 11.20 17.53
C TYR A 214 -0.54 11.80 16.23
N LEU A 215 -1.15 11.42 15.11
CA LEU A 215 -0.76 11.85 13.77
C LEU A 215 -1.94 12.52 13.08
N ASP A 216 -1.75 13.78 12.72
CA ASP A 216 -2.74 14.62 12.04
C ASP A 216 -2.06 15.35 10.87
N SER A 217 -2.52 15.08 9.65
CA SER A 217 -1.99 15.69 8.42
C SER A 217 -2.31 17.17 8.27
N LEU A 218 -3.23 17.72 9.07
CA LEU A 218 -3.49 19.17 9.19
C LEU A 218 -2.78 19.79 10.41
N GLY A 219 -2.02 19.01 11.19
CA GLY A 219 -1.27 19.49 12.35
C GLY A 219 -2.12 20.05 13.50
N LYS A 220 -3.41 19.69 13.57
CA LYS A 220 -4.31 20.16 14.65
C LYS A 220 -3.96 19.48 15.96
N ASP A 221 -4.23 20.15 17.09
CA ASP A 221 -4.05 19.58 18.42
C ASP A 221 -4.92 18.33 18.63
N GLY A 222 -4.31 17.29 19.21
CA GLY A 222 -4.94 16.02 19.56
C GLY A 222 -4.83 15.65 21.03
N THR A 223 -4.58 16.62 21.90
CA THR A 223 -4.33 16.38 23.34
C THR A 223 -5.52 15.68 24.01
N ASP A 224 -6.75 16.07 23.67
CA ASP A 224 -7.97 15.44 24.20
C ASP A 224 -8.11 13.98 23.73
N ILE A 225 -7.84 13.71 22.46
CA ILE A 225 -7.88 12.35 21.89
C ILE A 225 -6.82 11.45 22.56
N LEU A 226 -5.61 11.97 22.79
CA LEU A 226 -4.55 11.22 23.48
C LEU A 226 -4.96 10.82 24.89
N GLU A 227 -5.57 11.73 25.65
CA GLU A 227 -6.05 11.43 27.01
C GLU A 227 -7.22 10.44 26.99
N ASP A 228 -8.17 10.57 26.06
CA ASP A 228 -9.26 9.61 25.88
C ASP A 228 -8.73 8.19 25.59
N ILE A 229 -7.72 8.06 24.72
CA ILE A 229 -7.13 6.75 24.37
C ILE A 229 -6.29 6.18 25.53
N LYS A 230 -5.60 7.02 26.30
CA LYS A 230 -4.89 6.59 27.52
C LYS A 230 -5.85 5.99 28.53
N ASN A 231 -7.00 6.64 28.76
CA ASN A 231 -8.04 6.15 29.66
C ASN A 231 -8.62 4.83 29.14
N TYR A 232 -8.92 4.75 27.84
CA TYR A 232 -9.34 3.50 27.20
C TYR A 232 -8.36 2.34 27.44
N LEU A 233 -7.06 2.55 27.23
CA LEU A 233 -6.05 1.49 27.44
C LEU A 233 -5.96 1.05 28.90
N THR A 234 -6.13 1.98 29.85
CA THR A 234 -6.12 1.68 31.28
C THR A 234 -7.32 0.81 31.67
N GLU A 235 -8.51 1.16 31.19
CA GLU A 235 -9.74 0.38 31.40
C GLU A 235 -9.68 -0.98 30.69
N GLU A 236 -9.15 -1.03 29.47
CA GLU A 236 -8.97 -2.26 28.71
C GLU A 236 -8.02 -3.22 29.42
N HIS A 237 -6.88 -2.73 29.93
CA HIS A 237 -5.95 -3.56 30.70
C HIS A 237 -6.59 -4.06 31.99
N ASN A 238 -7.32 -3.22 32.71
CA ASN A 238 -8.03 -3.63 33.93
C ASN A 238 -9.07 -4.71 33.64
N HIS A 239 -9.86 -4.56 32.57
CA HIS A 239 -10.87 -5.54 32.20
C HIS A 239 -10.28 -6.88 31.70
N LYS A 240 -9.15 -6.85 30.99
CA LYS A 240 -8.55 -8.07 30.39
C LYS A 240 -7.51 -8.76 31.28
N LYS A 241 -6.78 -8.00 32.10
CA LYS A 241 -5.66 -8.46 32.92
C LYS A 241 -5.93 -8.37 34.43
N GLY A 242 -7.03 -7.75 34.84
CA GLY A 242 -7.43 -7.63 36.24
C GLY A 242 -6.67 -6.55 37.02
N THR A 243 -5.84 -5.76 36.36
CA THR A 243 -5.07 -4.66 36.97
C THR A 243 -5.07 -3.43 36.07
N PRO A 244 -5.09 -2.20 36.60
CA PRO A 244 -4.90 -1.00 35.78
C PRO A 244 -3.55 -1.01 35.05
N LEU A 245 -3.52 -0.48 33.83
CA LEU A 245 -2.26 -0.26 33.12
C LEU A 245 -1.47 0.85 33.82
N ASP A 246 -0.24 0.57 34.26
CA ASP A 246 0.66 1.62 34.71
C ASP A 246 1.15 2.44 33.51
N THR A 247 0.66 3.68 33.42
CA THR A 247 1.00 4.62 32.35
C THR A 247 2.02 5.68 32.78
N THR A 248 2.60 5.57 33.98
CA THR A 248 3.49 6.60 34.54
C THR A 248 4.70 6.88 33.65
N ASN A 249 5.26 5.84 33.03
CA ASN A 249 6.43 5.95 32.13
C ASN A 249 6.06 6.02 30.64
N TRP A 250 4.77 6.07 30.32
CA TRP A 250 4.34 6.09 28.92
C TRP A 250 4.58 7.46 28.29
N LYS A 251 5.00 7.45 27.03
CA LYS A 251 5.20 8.67 26.23
C LYS A 251 3.95 8.95 25.41
N PHE A 252 3.40 10.15 25.57
CA PHE A 252 2.27 10.64 24.78
C PHE A 252 2.79 11.76 23.89
N THR A 253 2.68 11.61 22.58
CA THR A 253 3.36 12.51 21.64
C THR A 253 2.46 12.85 20.47
N GLN A 254 2.25 14.13 20.23
CA GLN A 254 1.76 14.62 18.94
C GLN A 254 2.96 14.73 17.98
N ARG A 255 2.89 14.02 16.86
CA ARG A 255 3.96 14.03 15.85
C ARG A 255 3.88 15.32 15.04
N THR A 256 4.96 16.09 15.02
CA THR A 256 5.12 17.33 14.26
C THR A 256 6.17 17.22 13.15
N ASP A 257 6.88 16.10 13.11
CA ASP A 257 7.94 15.73 12.15
C ASP A 257 7.40 14.93 10.94
N ILE A 258 6.07 14.87 10.78
CA ILE A 258 5.41 14.11 9.71
C ILE A 258 4.95 15.04 8.56
N PRO A 259 4.89 14.53 7.32
CA PRO A 259 4.42 15.32 6.18
C PRO A 259 2.97 15.78 6.38
N LEU A 260 2.68 17.05 6.12
CA LEU A 260 1.33 17.60 6.19
C LEU A 260 0.66 17.59 4.81
N GLN A 261 -0.67 17.48 4.79
CA GLN A 261 -1.47 17.65 3.57
C GLN A 261 -1.54 19.12 3.15
N GLN A 262 -1.75 19.38 1.87
CA GLN A 262 -1.87 20.73 1.32
C GLN A 262 -3.29 21.05 0.79
N ASN A 263 -4.19 20.06 0.81
CA ASN A 263 -5.61 20.17 0.43
C ASN A 263 -6.52 19.80 1.61
N ASN A 264 -7.83 19.61 1.37
CA ASN A 264 -8.85 19.40 2.41
C ASN A 264 -9.54 18.03 2.34
N ASP A 265 -9.07 17.12 1.48
CA ASP A 265 -9.71 15.85 1.11
C ASP A 265 -8.80 14.63 1.33
N ASP A 266 -7.48 14.80 1.27
CA ASP A 266 -6.55 13.67 1.41
C ASP A 266 -6.35 13.13 2.83
N CYS A 267 -7.01 13.68 3.84
CA CYS A 267 -6.79 13.27 5.24
C CYS A 267 -6.90 11.74 5.45
N GLY A 268 -7.84 11.08 4.76
CA GLY A 268 -7.98 9.63 4.78
C GLY A 268 -6.80 8.89 4.12
N VAL A 269 -6.26 9.44 3.03
CA VAL A 269 -5.08 8.90 2.34
C VAL A 269 -3.86 9.00 3.25
N PHE A 270 -3.64 10.14 3.91
CA PHE A 270 -2.55 10.33 4.86
C PHE A 270 -2.63 9.33 6.02
N VAL A 271 -3.82 9.13 6.62
CA VAL A 271 -4.04 8.11 7.65
C VAL A 271 -3.61 6.71 7.18
N CYS A 272 -4.01 6.32 5.97
CA CYS A 272 -3.65 5.03 5.38
C CYS A 272 -2.13 4.92 5.16
N GLN A 273 -1.50 5.95 4.62
CA GLN A 273 -0.06 5.92 4.33
C GLN A 273 0.81 5.99 5.60
N TYR A 274 0.39 6.72 6.64
CA TYR A 274 1.02 6.70 7.95
C TYR A 274 1.01 5.27 8.54
N ALA A 275 -0.17 4.65 8.61
CA ALA A 275 -0.30 3.30 9.15
C ALA A 275 0.51 2.28 8.33
N LYS A 276 0.54 2.41 7.00
CA LYS A 276 1.37 1.56 6.12
C LYS A 276 2.85 1.69 6.44
N SER A 277 3.37 2.91 6.56
CA SER A 277 4.80 3.17 6.80
C SER A 277 5.22 2.64 8.16
N LEU A 278 4.48 3.01 9.21
CA LEU A 278 4.72 2.57 10.58
C LEU A 278 4.61 1.05 10.74
N GLY A 279 3.59 0.43 10.13
CA GLY A 279 3.40 -1.02 10.12
C GLY A 279 4.44 -1.78 9.31
N SER A 280 5.26 -1.08 8.51
CA SER A 280 6.41 -1.66 7.79
C SER A 280 7.75 -1.39 8.50
N SER A 281 7.73 -0.69 9.64
CA SER A 281 8.93 -0.13 10.28
C SER A 281 9.74 0.78 9.35
N GLU A 282 9.04 1.50 8.47
CA GLU A 282 9.60 2.48 7.53
C GLU A 282 9.36 3.90 8.05
N GLU A 283 10.24 4.84 7.69
CA GLU A 283 10.01 6.26 7.93
C GLU A 283 8.81 6.76 7.12
N ILE A 284 8.06 7.72 7.70
CA ILE A 284 6.97 8.38 7.00
C ILE A 284 7.57 9.38 6.01
N GLN A 285 7.61 9.02 4.72
CA GLN A 285 8.21 9.85 3.66
C GLN A 285 7.20 10.22 2.55
N ILE A 286 5.91 10.31 2.89
CA ILE A 286 4.85 10.66 1.95
C ILE A 286 5.08 12.09 1.44
N LYS A 287 5.08 12.28 0.12
CA LYS A 287 5.03 13.62 -0.48
C LYS A 287 3.64 13.86 -1.02
N HIS A 288 3.07 15.04 -0.75
CA HIS A 288 1.76 15.40 -1.28
C HIS A 288 1.69 15.25 -2.81
N SER A 289 2.77 15.59 -3.52
CA SER A 289 2.90 15.41 -4.98
C SER A 289 2.86 13.95 -5.49
N GLN A 290 2.81 12.96 -4.61
CA GLN A 290 2.61 11.55 -4.97
C GLN A 290 1.13 11.15 -4.95
N ILE A 291 0.26 12.02 -4.42
CA ILE A 291 -1.19 11.86 -4.45
C ILE A 291 -1.66 12.63 -5.70
N PRO A 292 -2.31 11.96 -6.67
CA PRO A 292 -2.89 12.63 -7.84
C PRO A 292 -3.90 13.70 -7.40
N GLU A 293 -3.86 14.87 -8.04
CA GLU A 293 -4.83 15.96 -7.86
C GLU A 293 -6.09 15.72 -8.69
#